data_AF-A0A7K9RBR9-F1
#
_entry.id   AF-A0A7K9RBR9-F1
#
_cell.length_a   1.000
_cell.length_b   1.000
_cell.length_c   1.000
_cell.angle_alpha   90.00
_cell.angle_beta   90.00
_cell.angle_gamma   90.00
#
_symmetry.space_group_name_H-M   'P 1'
#
loop_
_entity.id
_entity.type
_entity.pdbx_description
1 polymer ?
#
loop_
_entity_poly.entity_id
_entity_poly.type
_entity_poly.pdbx_seq_one_letter_code
_entity_poly.pdbx_strand_id
1 'polypeptide(L)' 'CGTSAEFFPLQCNLTGHWKNDFGSNMTIYEVKESGDFAGKYLTAVAAPTLKIQESPLVGSQ' A
#
# COMPACT_ATOMS: atom_id res chain seq x y z
N CYS A 1 -35.55 12.12 19.37
CA CYS A 1 -34.31 12.35 20.15
C CYS A 1 -33.22 11.53 19.48
N GLY A 2 -32.23 12.19 18.86
CA GLY A 2 -31.33 11.58 17.89
C GLY A 2 -30.14 10.85 18.53
N THR A 3 -29.64 9.85 17.83
CA THR A 3 -28.27 9.36 17.97
C THR A 3 -27.69 9.37 16.56
N SER A 4 -27.09 10.49 16.19
CA SER A 4 -26.22 10.56 15.01
C SER A 4 -25.08 9.60 15.25
N ALA A 5 -25.11 8.45 14.59
CA ALA A 5 -23.90 7.66 14.43
C ALA A 5 -22.94 8.55 13.64
N GLU A 6 -21.95 9.14 14.32
CA GLU A 6 -20.87 9.82 13.64
C GLU A 6 -20.14 8.79 12.80
N PHE A 7 -20.43 8.82 11.50
CA PHE A 7 -19.68 8.11 10.49
C PHE A 7 -18.33 8.79 10.39
N PHE A 8 -17.40 8.45 11.28
CA PHE A 8 -16.01 8.80 11.06
C PHE A 8 -15.61 8.14 9.73
N PRO A 9 -15.21 8.91 8.70
CA PRO A 9 -14.71 8.32 7.48
C PRO A 9 -13.56 7.41 7.88
N LEU A 10 -13.63 6.13 7.51
CA LEU A 10 -12.50 5.22 7.62
C LEU A 10 -11.37 5.86 6.82
N GLN A 11 -10.39 6.42 7.53
CA GLN A 11 -9.24 7.01 6.88
C GLN A 11 -8.43 5.85 6.29
N CYS A 12 -8.46 5.74 4.96
CA CYS A 12 -7.79 4.68 4.20
C CYS A 12 -6.27 4.88 4.20
N ASN A 13 -5.64 4.75 5.38
CA ASN A 13 -4.19 4.81 5.54
C ASN A 13 -3.55 3.63 4.82
N LEU A 14 -2.64 3.91 3.89
CA LEU A 14 -1.96 2.90 3.09
C LEU A 14 -0.92 2.08 3.87
N THR A 15 -0.56 2.47 5.09
CA THR A 15 0.40 1.74 5.94
C THR A 15 -0.05 0.28 6.12
N GLY A 16 0.80 -0.67 5.72
CA GLY A 16 0.51 -2.10 5.89
C GLY A 16 0.91 -2.97 4.69
N HIS A 17 0.37 -4.18 4.69
CA HIS A 17 0.62 -5.19 3.67
C HIS A 17 -0.57 -5.29 2.72
N TRP A 18 -0.26 -5.29 1.43
CA TRP A 18 -1.24 -5.35 0.36
C TRP A 18 -0.88 -6.45 -0.62
N LYS A 19 -1.92 -7.02 -1.22
CA LYS A 19 -1.79 -8.00 -2.29
C LYS A 19 -2.73 -7.62 -3.42
N ASN A 20 -2.25 -7.66 -4.65
CA ASN A 20 -3.10 -7.45 -5.82
C ASN A 20 -3.62 -8.79 -6.39
N ASP A 21 -4.52 -8.72 -7.36
CA ASP A 21 -5.14 -9.91 -7.97
C ASP A 21 -4.17 -10.76 -8.79
N PHE A 22 -3.04 -10.18 -9.22
CA PHE A 22 -1.94 -10.91 -9.85
C PHE A 22 -1.05 -11.66 -8.84
N GLY A 23 -1.27 -11.45 -7.54
CA GLY A 23 -0.53 -12.10 -6.46
C GLY A 23 0.75 -11.39 -6.03
N SER A 24 1.02 -10.19 -6.56
CA SER A 24 2.14 -9.35 -6.11
C SER A 24 1.89 -8.84 -4.70
N ASN A 25 2.96 -8.72 -3.92
CA ASN A 25 2.91 -8.21 -2.56
C ASN A 25 3.53 -6.81 -2.48
N MET A 26 2.89 -5.93 -1.74
CA MET A 26 3.38 -4.60 -1.45
C MET A 26 3.38 -4.39 0.06
N THR A 27 4.46 -3.84 0.59
CA THR A 27 4.51 -3.36 1.97
C THR A 27 4.75 -1.87 1.92
N ILE A 28 3.80 -1.10 2.45
CA ILE A 28 3.93 0.34 2.64
C ILE A 28 4.25 0.55 4.12
N TYR A 29 5.34 1.26 4.39
CA TYR A 29 5.69 1.65 5.76
C TYR A 29 4.76 2.77 6.23
N GLU A 30 5.17 3.50 7.27
CA GLU A 30 4.43 4.66 7.74
C GLU A 30 4.22 5.69 6.62
N VAL A 31 2.95 6.07 6.41
CA VAL A 31 2.58 7.27 5.64
C VAL A 31 2.73 8.48 6.55
N LYS A 32 3.62 9.39 6.19
CA LYS A 32 3.90 10.60 6.98
C LYS A 32 2.73 11.58 6.90
N GLU A 33 2.70 12.55 7.81
CA GLU A 33 1.73 13.67 7.76
C GLU A 33 1.81 14.47 6.45
N SER A 34 2.96 14.50 5.78
CA SER A 34 3.13 15.09 4.45
C SER A 34 2.49 14.28 3.31
N GLY A 35 1.96 13.10 3.60
CA GLY A 35 1.49 12.11 2.62
C GLY A 35 2.60 11.17 2.13
N ASP A 36 3.88 11.53 2.31
CA ASP A 36 4.99 10.74 1.79
C ASP A 36 5.13 9.37 2.46
N PHE A 37 5.44 8.36 1.66
CA PHE A 37 5.73 7.01 2.15
C PHE A 37 6.85 6.34 1.36
N ALA A 38 7.46 5.35 1.99
CA ALA A 38 8.37 4.40 1.37
C ALA A 38 7.86 2.98 1.61
N GLY A 39 8.38 2.04 0.84
CA GLY A 39 7.96 0.66 0.95
C GLY A 39 8.76 -0.29 0.07
N LYS A 40 8.21 -1.49 -0.10
CA LYS A 40 8.75 -2.57 -0.90
C LYS A 40 7.67 -3.21 -1.74
N TYR A 41 8.02 -3.56 -2.97
CA TYR A 41 7.14 -4.24 -3.91
C TYR A 41 7.82 -5.51 -4.41
N LEU A 42 7.13 -6.64 -4.27
CA LEU A 42 7.52 -7.92 -4.82
C LEU A 42 6.50 -8.31 -5.89
N THR A 43 6.88 -8.12 -7.15
CA THR A 43 6.03 -8.50 -8.28
C THR A 43 5.90 -10.02 -8.37
N ALA A 44 4.71 -10.53 -8.72
CA ALA A 44 4.51 -11.94 -9.05
C ALA A 44 4.79 -12.25 -10.54
N VAL A 45 4.83 -11.23 -11.39
CA VAL A 45 4.98 -11.37 -12.85
C VAL A 45 6.10 -10.46 -13.38
N ALA A 46 6.89 -11.00 -14.30
CA ALA A 46 7.98 -10.29 -14.97
C ALA A 46 8.18 -10.85 -16.39
N ALA A 47 8.97 -10.16 -17.22
CA ALA A 47 9.37 -10.68 -18.52
C ALA A 47 10.23 -11.96 -18.36
N PRO A 48 10.19 -12.92 -19.30
CA PRO A 48 10.76 -14.28 -19.13
C PRO A 48 12.26 -14.35 -18.78
N THR A 49 13.04 -13.31 -19.08
CA THR A 49 14.48 -13.26 -18.85
C THR A 49 14.87 -12.51 -17.57
N LEU A 50 13.90 -11.90 -16.88
CA LEU A 50 14.14 -11.09 -15.69
C LEU A 50 13.90 -11.92 -14.43
N LYS A 51 14.85 -11.88 -13.50
CA LYS A 51 14.68 -12.45 -12.17
C LYS A 51 13.84 -11.48 -11.34
N ILE A 52 12.75 -11.99 -10.78
CA ILE A 52 11.93 -11.27 -9.80
C ILE A 52 12.78 -11.02 -8.55
N GLN A 53 12.86 -9.76 -8.14
CA GLN A 53 13.50 -9.31 -6.92
C GLN A 53 12.62 -8.25 -6.26
N GLU A 54 12.70 -8.16 -4.95
CA GLU A 54 12.04 -7.10 -4.20
C GLU A 54 12.62 -5.75 -4.62
N SER A 55 11.75 -4.81 -4.95
CA SER A 55 12.13 -3.46 -5.40
C SER A 55 11.66 -2.42 -4.38
N PRO A 56 12.47 -1.40 -4.07
CA PRO A 56 12.02 -0.29 -3.24
C PRO A 56 10.95 0.51 -3.97
N LEU A 57 9.99 1.07 -3.23
CA LEU A 57 9.00 2.02 -3.74
C LEU A 57 8.95 3.27 -2.86
N VAL A 58 8.67 4.40 -3.47
CA VAL A 58 8.45 5.70 -2.81
C VAL A 58 7.25 6.37 -3.47
N GLY A 59 6.45 7.10 -2.69
CA GLY A 59 5.24 7.77 -3.18
C GLY A 59 4.66 8.73 -2.15
N SER A 60 3.50 9.30 -2.45
CA SER A 60 2.72 10.16 -1.55
C SER A 60 1.22 9.89 -1.73
N GLN A 61 0.43 10.02 -0.65
CA GLN A 61 -1.03 9.79 -0.62
C GLN A 61 -1.81 11.09 -0.44
#